data_AF-A0A3L6MT66-F1
#
_entry.id   AF-A0A3L6MT66-F1
#
_cell.length_a   1.000
_cell.length_b   1.000
_cell.length_c   1.000
_cell.angle_alpha   90.00
_cell.angle_beta   90.00
_cell.angle_gamma   90.00
#
_symmetry.space_group_name_H-M   'P 1'
#
loop_
_entity.id
_entity.type
_entity.pdbx_description
1 polymer ?
#
loop_
_entity_poly.entity_id
_entity_poly.type
_entity_poly.pdbx_seq_one_letter_code
_entity_poly.pdbx_strand_id
1 'polypeptide(L)'
;MFSEGYNSNWGQFASTKWIAEGKGCPNTVYISLEYIHNNIHNLTGGSDYATGMGHMSDVPVAAFDPIFWLHHVQIDLLLAIWQCLNPKLWFDNGQSGDSDTAGATASSVTDDKETDPLEPFHKETDPEKEVWTAQACRDWTELNYQYDDLAVVAERTIRNNTPDGLRPSQHQNGLWKDYIINVVYDRYALDGLSYTIQFFIGGPPGEDTTNFEKHNYVGHVYSFGGRHSTSEGSCKNCKGQAEAQVLSCAQVTLTIHLLHRIRDYVPDHSFEGVEEYLRRYLRWRVVKYGGEVVSEEGFKRKFSKLQISVLRGTGRIKPGNAQSAGSVSSLHSECVPLPEVTYGKPGGLRLDKAPENSEPFISQNKSAVQPLPTRLPQQAKYDLYPLTNLVYP
;
A
#
# COMPACT_ATOMS: atom_id res chain seq x y z
N MET A 1 -4.16 -5.32 3.55
CA MET A 1 -4.80 -4.07 4.02
C MET A 1 -6.18 -4.28 4.66
N PHE A 2 -7.08 -5.13 4.14
CA PHE A 2 -8.41 -5.36 4.73
C PHE A 2 -8.47 -6.44 5.81
N SER A 3 -7.36 -7.14 6.06
CA SER A 3 -7.28 -8.10 7.15
C SER A 3 -7.39 -7.39 8.51
N GLU A 4 -8.14 -7.97 9.44
CA GLU A 4 -8.24 -7.52 10.83
C GLU A 4 -6.84 -7.33 11.43
N GLY A 5 -6.60 -6.15 12.01
CA GLY A 5 -5.34 -5.81 12.67
C GLY A 5 -4.15 -5.55 11.74
N TYR A 6 -4.35 -5.54 10.41
CA TYR A 6 -3.28 -5.13 9.49
C TYR A 6 -2.93 -3.65 9.66
N ASN A 7 -3.94 -2.77 9.58
CA ASN A 7 -3.79 -1.35 9.92
C ASN A 7 -4.23 -1.14 11.37
N SER A 8 -3.42 -0.46 12.17
CA SER A 8 -3.71 -0.09 13.56
C SER A 8 -4.28 1.32 13.70
N ASN A 9 -4.19 2.16 12.66
CA ASN A 9 -4.76 3.51 12.64
C ASN A 9 -5.14 3.97 11.23
N TRP A 10 -5.86 5.09 11.15
CA TRP A 10 -6.26 5.76 9.91
C TRP A 10 -5.08 6.15 9.03
N GLY A 11 -4.01 6.73 9.60
CA GLY A 11 -2.87 7.23 8.85
C GLY A 11 -2.19 6.16 8.00
N GLN A 12 -1.98 4.97 8.57
CA GLN A 12 -1.44 3.79 7.87
C GLN A 12 -2.29 3.34 6.68
N PHE A 13 -3.62 3.37 6.84
CA PHE A 13 -4.53 2.97 5.77
C PHE A 13 -4.61 4.04 4.69
N ALA A 14 -4.78 5.31 5.08
CA ALA A 14 -5.19 6.37 4.17
C ALA A 14 -4.07 6.81 3.23
N SER A 15 -2.85 7.01 3.76
CA SER A 15 -1.78 7.70 3.04
C SER A 15 -0.49 6.90 2.98
N THR A 16 0.32 7.19 1.97
CA THR A 16 1.73 6.78 1.90
C THR A 16 2.61 7.51 2.92
N LYS A 17 2.16 8.53 3.64
CA LYS A 17 2.99 9.27 4.61
C LYS A 17 3.66 8.29 5.59
N TRP A 18 4.99 8.32 5.63
CA TRP A 18 5.75 7.48 6.54
C TRP A 18 5.83 8.14 7.92
N ILE A 19 5.50 7.35 8.94
CA ILE A 19 5.63 7.70 10.35
C ILE A 19 6.70 6.76 10.93
N ALA A 20 7.63 7.30 11.72
CA ALA A 20 8.75 6.52 12.25
C ALA A 20 8.28 5.35 13.15
N GLU A 21 9.09 4.28 13.16
CA GLU A 21 8.90 3.13 14.04
C GLU A 21 8.78 3.56 15.51
N GLY A 22 7.86 2.94 16.26
CA GLY A 22 7.56 3.31 17.65
C GLY A 22 6.65 4.54 17.81
N LYS A 23 6.32 5.25 16.71
CA LYS A 23 5.31 6.33 16.68
C LYS A 23 4.03 5.94 15.93
N GLY A 24 3.75 4.64 15.86
CA GLY A 24 2.49 4.14 15.30
C GLY A 24 2.55 3.61 13.88
N CYS A 25 3.72 3.30 13.30
CA CYS A 25 3.85 2.43 12.11
C CYS A 25 4.77 1.23 12.41
N PRO A 26 4.23 0.00 12.49
CA PRO A 26 5.04 -1.22 12.55
C PRO A 26 5.75 -1.46 11.21
N ASN A 27 6.88 -2.15 11.25
CA ASN A 27 7.66 -2.59 10.07
C ASN A 27 6.94 -3.53 9.12
N THR A 28 5.67 -3.82 9.37
CA THR A 28 4.88 -4.78 8.59
C THR A 28 3.73 -4.13 7.84
N VAL A 29 3.46 -2.84 8.06
CA VAL A 29 2.21 -2.18 7.62
C VAL A 29 2.50 -1.03 6.68
N TYR A 30 2.91 -1.34 5.45
CA TYR A 30 3.35 -0.35 4.45
C TYR A 30 2.42 -0.32 3.20
N ILE A 31 1.24 -0.98 3.27
CA ILE A 31 0.23 -0.95 2.20
C ILE A 31 -0.87 0.03 2.60
N SER A 32 -0.90 1.19 1.94
CA SER A 32 -1.98 2.18 2.06
C SER A 32 -2.87 2.21 0.83
N LEU A 33 -4.04 2.82 0.97
CA LEU A 33 -4.98 3.11 -0.11
C LEU A 33 -4.32 4.01 -1.16
N GLU A 34 -3.62 5.07 -0.71
CA GLU A 34 -2.87 5.96 -1.59
C GLU A 34 -1.76 5.22 -2.38
N TYR A 35 -1.06 4.25 -1.77
CA TYR A 35 -0.06 3.45 -2.49
C TYR A 35 -0.67 2.69 -3.68
N ILE A 36 -1.80 2.02 -3.47
CA ILE A 36 -2.52 1.30 -4.54
C ILE A 36 -3.01 2.28 -5.61
N HIS A 37 -3.62 3.39 -5.17
CA HIS A 37 -4.07 4.48 -6.04
C HIS A 37 -2.95 4.98 -6.97
N ASN A 38 -1.76 5.25 -6.42
CA ASN A 38 -0.62 5.79 -7.19
C ASN A 38 -0.17 4.83 -8.28
N ASN A 39 -0.13 3.53 -8.01
CA ASN A 39 0.29 2.55 -9.02
C ASN A 39 -0.73 2.41 -10.15
N ILE A 40 -2.04 2.50 -9.86
CA ILE A 40 -3.07 2.46 -10.91
C ILE A 40 -2.97 3.69 -11.83
N HIS A 41 -2.72 4.88 -11.27
CA HIS A 41 -2.41 6.07 -12.07
C HIS A 41 -1.28 5.80 -13.08
N ASN A 42 -0.18 5.21 -12.62
CA ASN A 42 0.94 4.85 -13.48
C ASN A 42 0.59 3.78 -14.52
N LEU A 43 -0.10 2.72 -14.11
CA LEU A 43 -0.44 1.60 -15.00
C LEU A 43 -1.41 2.01 -16.10
N THR A 44 -2.33 2.93 -15.81
CA THR A 44 -3.30 3.44 -16.78
C THR A 44 -2.67 4.48 -17.72
N GLY A 45 -1.86 5.41 -17.20
CA GLY A 45 -1.27 6.47 -18.02
C GLY A 45 0.01 6.07 -18.76
N GLY A 46 0.85 5.24 -18.14
CA GLY A 46 2.22 4.99 -18.58
C GLY A 46 3.17 6.16 -18.28
N SER A 47 4.44 5.87 -18.04
CA SER A 47 5.45 6.86 -17.63
C SER A 47 6.78 6.77 -18.39
N ASP A 48 6.80 6.15 -19.57
CA ASP A 48 8.01 5.88 -20.34
C ASP A 48 7.80 6.22 -21.83
N TYR A 49 8.66 7.07 -22.41
CA TYR A 49 8.54 7.50 -23.80
C TYR A 49 8.59 6.34 -24.81
N ALA A 50 9.28 5.24 -24.47
CA ALA A 50 9.40 4.09 -25.35
C ALA A 50 8.13 3.21 -25.35
N THR A 51 7.42 3.13 -24.23
CA THR A 51 6.24 2.25 -24.09
C THR A 51 4.91 2.99 -24.09
N GLY A 52 4.93 4.31 -23.94
CA GLY A 52 3.74 5.16 -23.86
C GLY A 52 3.67 5.97 -22.56
N MET A 53 3.19 7.20 -22.69
CA MET A 53 2.93 8.14 -21.61
C MET A 53 1.56 8.79 -21.81
N GLY A 54 0.90 9.13 -20.72
CA GLY A 54 -0.48 9.59 -20.75
C GLY A 54 -0.87 10.33 -19.48
N HIS A 55 -1.96 11.09 -19.57
CA HIS A 55 -2.39 12.02 -18.53
C HIS A 55 -2.57 11.37 -17.15
N MET A 56 -3.08 10.13 -17.11
CA MET A 56 -3.35 9.43 -15.85
C MET A 56 -2.13 9.24 -14.94
N SER A 57 -0.89 9.30 -15.46
CA SER A 57 0.32 9.18 -14.64
C SER A 57 0.88 10.54 -14.18
N ASP A 58 0.30 11.66 -14.59
CA ASP A 58 0.78 13.01 -14.27
C ASP A 58 -0.27 13.82 -13.49
N VAL A 59 0.01 14.11 -12.21
CA VAL A 59 -0.96 14.71 -11.27
C VAL A 59 -1.64 15.99 -11.82
N PRO A 60 -0.95 16.96 -12.45
CA PRO A 60 -1.57 18.19 -12.91
C PRO A 60 -2.61 17.98 -14.00
N VAL A 61 -2.58 16.84 -14.69
CA VAL A 61 -3.45 16.56 -15.83
C VAL A 61 -4.24 15.25 -15.74
N ALA A 62 -4.03 14.43 -14.70
CA ALA A 62 -4.69 13.13 -14.55
C ALA A 62 -6.22 13.24 -14.59
N ALA A 63 -6.79 14.29 -13.97
CA ALA A 63 -8.24 14.51 -13.92
C ALA A 63 -8.91 14.80 -15.27
N PHE A 64 -8.14 15.13 -16.32
CA PHE A 64 -8.68 15.33 -17.67
C PHE A 64 -8.98 14.01 -18.39
N ASP A 65 -8.38 12.89 -17.97
CA ASP A 65 -8.73 11.58 -18.51
C ASP A 65 -10.03 11.08 -17.83
N PRO A 66 -11.12 10.77 -18.56
CA PRO A 66 -12.38 10.35 -17.96
C PRO A 66 -12.27 9.13 -17.02
N ILE A 67 -11.29 8.24 -17.24
CA ILE A 67 -11.10 7.07 -16.37
C ILE A 67 -10.64 7.47 -14.95
N PHE A 68 -10.11 8.69 -14.77
CA PHE A 68 -9.75 9.25 -13.47
C PHE A 68 -10.89 9.11 -12.47
N TRP A 69 -12.09 9.53 -12.88
CA TRP A 69 -13.26 9.55 -12.01
C TRP A 69 -13.72 8.15 -11.63
N LEU A 70 -13.68 7.20 -12.58
CA LEU A 70 -14.01 5.79 -12.31
C LEU A 70 -13.00 5.13 -11.38
N HIS A 71 -11.71 5.43 -11.55
CA HIS A 71 -10.66 4.99 -10.62
C HIS A 71 -10.91 5.54 -9.21
N HIS A 72 -11.24 6.83 -9.08
CA HIS A 72 -11.52 7.45 -7.78
C HIS A 72 -12.82 6.97 -7.13
N VAL A 73 -13.84 6.55 -7.91
CA VAL A 73 -15.01 5.81 -7.38
C VAL A 73 -14.57 4.46 -6.79
N GLN A 74 -13.66 3.75 -7.44
CA GLN A 74 -13.12 2.50 -6.87
C GLN A 74 -12.30 2.76 -5.59
N ILE A 75 -11.55 3.86 -5.51
CA ILE A 75 -10.85 4.25 -4.29
C ILE A 75 -11.82 4.58 -3.16
N ASP A 76 -12.89 5.31 -3.43
CA ASP A 76 -13.95 5.59 -2.46
C ASP A 76 -14.68 4.32 -1.99
N LEU A 77 -14.96 3.38 -2.89
CA LEU A 77 -15.48 2.06 -2.53
C LEU A 77 -14.53 1.30 -1.57
N LEU A 78 -13.23 1.30 -1.85
CA LEU A 78 -12.24 0.64 -0.97
C LEU A 78 -12.17 1.32 0.41
N LEU A 79 -12.33 2.65 0.45
CA LEU A 79 -12.47 3.41 1.69
C LEU A 79 -13.72 2.99 2.48
N ALA A 80 -14.89 2.94 1.83
CA ALA A 80 -16.15 2.52 2.44
C ALA A 80 -16.10 1.08 3.00
N ILE A 81 -15.50 0.15 2.24
CA ILE A 81 -15.25 -1.23 2.71
C ILE A 81 -14.36 -1.21 3.96
N TRP A 82 -13.27 -0.45 3.95
CA TRP A 82 -12.37 -0.38 5.10
C TRP A 82 -13.03 0.22 6.33
N GLN A 83 -13.84 1.28 6.19
CA GLN A 83 -14.60 1.89 7.28
C GLN A 83 -15.60 0.92 7.90
N CYS A 84 -16.28 0.10 7.07
CA CYS A 84 -17.16 -0.96 7.56
C CYS A 84 -16.41 -2.00 8.40
N LEU A 85 -15.18 -2.35 7.98
CA LEU A 85 -14.34 -3.34 8.67
C LEU A 85 -13.65 -2.76 9.91
N ASN A 86 -13.41 -1.45 9.96
CA ASN A 86 -12.64 -0.76 10.99
C ASN A 86 -13.40 0.47 11.54
N PRO A 87 -14.62 0.30 12.08
CA PRO A 87 -15.50 1.43 12.39
C PRO A 87 -14.95 2.40 13.45
N LYS A 88 -13.96 1.96 14.24
CA LYS A 88 -13.30 2.76 15.29
C LYS A 88 -12.07 3.54 14.81
N LEU A 89 -11.52 3.21 13.64
CA LEU A 89 -10.29 3.81 13.12
C LEU A 89 -10.67 4.91 12.13
N TRP A 90 -10.52 6.17 12.53
CA TRP A 90 -10.81 7.33 11.69
C TRP A 90 -10.23 8.58 12.34
N PHE A 91 -9.19 9.15 11.72
CA PHE A 91 -8.42 10.27 12.31
C PHE A 91 -8.09 10.03 13.78
N ASP A 92 -7.79 8.78 14.13
CA ASP A 92 -7.59 8.27 15.49
C ASP A 92 -6.22 8.63 16.09
N ASN A 93 -5.44 9.46 15.39
CA ASN A 93 -4.16 10.00 15.84
C ASN A 93 -4.28 10.97 17.04
N GLY A 94 -5.47 11.18 17.58
CA GLY A 94 -5.71 11.93 18.82
C GLY A 94 -5.41 11.19 20.14
N GLN A 95 -4.85 9.97 20.11
CA GLN A 95 -4.51 9.20 21.31
C GLN A 95 -3.05 8.71 21.41
N SER A 96 -2.14 9.15 20.55
CA SER A 96 -0.70 9.10 20.87
C SER A 96 -0.35 10.39 21.59
N GLY A 97 -0.37 10.33 22.92
CA GLY A 97 -0.09 11.46 23.78
C GLY A 97 1.26 12.11 23.50
N ASP A 98 1.34 13.37 23.91
CA ASP A 98 2.58 14.05 24.26
C ASP A 98 3.55 13.07 24.94
N SER A 99 4.56 12.64 24.21
CA SER A 99 5.77 12.11 24.83
C SER A 99 6.98 12.53 24.03
N ASP A 100 7.65 13.53 24.59
CA ASP A 100 9.00 14.01 24.34
C ASP A 100 10.05 12.88 24.42
N THR A 101 10.10 12.01 23.41
CA THR A 101 11.29 11.19 23.15
C THR A 101 11.85 11.55 21.79
N ALA A 102 12.75 12.54 21.83
CA ALA A 102 13.68 12.91 20.78
C ALA A 102 14.54 11.70 20.39
N GLY A 103 14.59 11.38 19.10
CA GLY A 103 15.37 10.24 18.61
C GLY A 103 15.16 9.81 17.16
N ALA A 104 14.35 10.53 16.36
CA ALA A 104 14.36 10.51 14.89
C ALA A 104 13.50 11.69 14.45
N THR A 105 13.87 12.37 13.36
CA THR A 105 13.19 13.56 12.84
C THR A 105 11.73 13.26 12.48
N ALA A 106 10.85 13.30 13.49
CA ALA A 106 9.41 13.35 13.28
C ALA A 106 9.13 14.62 12.49
N SER A 107 8.33 14.50 11.43
CA SER A 107 7.95 15.63 10.61
C SER A 107 7.44 16.77 11.49
N SER A 108 7.99 17.96 11.33
CA SER A 108 7.52 19.18 12.01
C SER A 108 6.19 19.67 11.47
N VAL A 109 5.60 18.97 10.50
CA VAL A 109 4.29 19.29 9.92
C VAL A 109 3.23 18.56 10.73
N THR A 110 2.35 19.35 11.34
CA THR A 110 1.15 18.85 12.01
C THR A 110 0.31 18.04 11.03
N ASP A 111 -0.14 16.86 11.46
CA ASP A 111 -1.09 16.06 10.68
C ASP A 111 -2.40 16.84 10.47
N ASP A 112 -2.99 16.64 9.28
CA ASP A 112 -4.32 17.15 8.98
C ASP A 112 -5.35 16.51 9.93
N LYS A 113 -6.31 17.31 10.38
CA LYS A 113 -7.41 16.88 11.26
C LYS A 113 -8.65 16.55 10.44
N GLU A 114 -9.55 15.74 10.98
CA GLU A 114 -10.82 15.45 10.29
C GLU A 114 -11.71 16.70 10.09
N THR A 115 -11.44 17.75 10.85
CA THR A 115 -12.14 19.04 10.81
C THR A 115 -11.50 20.04 9.85
N ASP A 116 -10.35 19.72 9.26
CA ASP A 116 -9.67 20.66 8.37
C ASP A 116 -10.49 20.84 7.07
N PRO A 117 -10.57 22.06 6.52
CA PRO A 117 -11.37 22.34 5.32
C PRO A 117 -10.85 21.58 4.09
N LEU A 118 -11.73 20.85 3.41
CA LEU A 118 -11.47 20.22 2.11
C LEU A 118 -11.76 21.22 0.99
N GLU A 119 -10.95 22.27 0.89
CA GLU A 119 -11.06 23.23 -0.21
C GLU A 119 -10.86 22.57 -1.59
N PRO A 120 -11.56 23.00 -2.65
CA PRO A 120 -12.54 24.09 -2.71
C PRO A 120 -14.00 23.61 -2.61
N PHE A 121 -14.27 22.51 -1.89
CA PHE A 121 -15.61 21.91 -1.85
C PHE A 121 -16.49 22.58 -0.80
N HIS A 122 -17.51 23.33 -1.24
CA HIS A 122 -18.43 24.06 -0.36
C HIS A 122 -19.80 23.35 -0.25
N LYS A 123 -20.47 23.52 0.89
CA LYS A 123 -21.88 23.14 1.11
C LYS A 123 -22.80 24.26 0.59
N GLU A 124 -24.01 23.89 0.16
CA GLU A 124 -24.92 24.68 -0.70
C GLU A 124 -25.12 26.17 -0.33
N THR A 125 -25.14 26.55 0.95
CA THR A 125 -25.79 27.81 1.37
C THR A 125 -24.88 28.99 1.66
N ASP A 126 -23.58 28.80 1.93
CA ASP A 126 -22.63 29.90 2.13
C ASP A 126 -21.19 29.47 1.76
N PRO A 127 -20.71 29.81 0.56
CA PRO A 127 -19.35 29.48 0.09
C PRO A 127 -18.24 30.04 0.97
N GLU A 128 -18.50 31.02 1.84
CA GLU A 128 -17.47 31.56 2.73
C GLU A 128 -17.47 30.91 4.13
N LYS A 129 -18.50 30.11 4.47
CA LYS A 129 -18.68 29.60 5.85
C LYS A 129 -18.84 28.09 6.00
N GLU A 130 -19.22 27.36 4.95
CA GLU A 130 -19.48 25.92 5.07
C GLU A 130 -18.68 25.11 4.04
N VAL A 131 -17.43 24.83 4.36
CA VAL A 131 -16.57 23.93 3.58
C VAL A 131 -16.81 22.47 4.02
N TRP A 132 -16.72 21.52 3.10
CA TRP A 132 -16.71 20.10 3.46
C TRP A 132 -15.48 19.77 4.31
N THR A 133 -15.63 18.82 5.22
CA THR A 133 -14.57 18.30 6.08
C THR A 133 -14.59 16.78 6.00
N ALA A 134 -13.47 16.12 6.31
CA ALA A 134 -13.46 14.66 6.34
C ALA A 134 -14.47 14.12 7.37
N GLN A 135 -14.64 14.80 8.50
CA GLN A 135 -15.67 14.47 9.50
C GLN A 135 -17.08 14.46 8.89
N ALA A 136 -17.43 15.46 8.08
CA ALA A 136 -18.74 15.54 7.43
C ALA A 136 -18.94 14.50 6.32
N CYS A 137 -17.86 14.04 5.69
CA CYS A 137 -17.89 13.02 4.64
C CYS A 137 -17.75 11.59 5.17
N ARG A 138 -17.58 11.39 6.49
CA ARG A 138 -17.35 10.07 7.07
C ARG A 138 -18.49 9.10 6.79
N ASP A 139 -19.72 9.57 6.90
CA ASP A 139 -20.91 8.85 6.43
C ASP A 139 -21.21 9.29 5.00
N TRP A 140 -20.72 8.52 4.04
CA TRP A 140 -20.91 8.82 2.62
C TRP A 140 -22.39 8.76 2.19
N THR A 141 -23.27 8.13 2.97
CA THR A 141 -24.70 8.07 2.64
C THR A 141 -25.39 9.42 2.77
N GLU A 142 -24.83 10.34 3.56
CA GLU A 142 -25.25 11.74 3.65
C GLU A 142 -24.96 12.51 2.35
N LEU A 143 -24.09 11.99 1.49
CA LEU A 143 -23.80 12.51 0.13
C LEU A 143 -24.75 11.91 -0.93
N ASN A 144 -25.82 11.22 -0.50
CA ASN A 144 -26.89 10.68 -1.34
C ASN A 144 -26.44 9.61 -2.34
N TYR A 145 -25.42 8.82 -1.98
CA TYR A 145 -25.05 7.60 -2.70
C TYR A 145 -24.77 6.44 -1.75
N GLN A 146 -24.81 5.23 -2.29
CA GLN A 146 -24.45 3.99 -1.58
C GLN A 146 -23.87 2.98 -2.55
N TYR A 147 -22.98 2.12 -2.07
CA TYR A 147 -22.51 0.96 -2.80
C TYR A 147 -23.37 -0.26 -2.47
N ASP A 148 -23.87 -0.92 -3.52
CA ASP A 148 -24.64 -2.15 -3.36
C ASP A 148 -23.80 -3.24 -2.68
N ASP A 149 -24.46 -4.07 -1.87
CA ASP A 149 -23.88 -5.28 -1.30
C ASP A 149 -22.61 -5.06 -0.45
N LEU A 150 -22.35 -3.86 0.10
CA LEU A 150 -21.16 -3.57 0.92
C LEU A 150 -20.87 -4.61 2.00
N ALA A 151 -21.90 -5.10 2.70
CA ALA A 151 -21.73 -6.17 3.69
C ALA A 151 -21.24 -7.47 3.05
N VAL A 152 -21.83 -7.87 1.92
CA VAL A 152 -21.43 -9.05 1.16
C VAL A 152 -20.03 -8.88 0.56
N VAL A 153 -19.70 -7.70 0.05
CA VAL A 153 -18.38 -7.35 -0.50
C VAL A 153 -17.32 -7.34 0.59
N ALA A 154 -17.60 -6.77 1.76
CA ALA A 154 -16.71 -6.79 2.92
C ALA A 154 -16.48 -8.23 3.39
N GLU A 155 -17.54 -9.03 3.53
CA GLU A 155 -17.41 -10.44 3.88
C GLU A 155 -16.66 -11.25 2.81
N ARG A 156 -16.93 -11.03 1.51
CA ARG A 156 -16.19 -11.67 0.40
C ARG A 156 -14.72 -11.26 0.39
N THR A 157 -14.43 -9.99 0.66
CA THR A 157 -13.07 -9.48 0.79
C THR A 157 -12.33 -10.17 1.94
N ILE A 158 -13.02 -10.49 3.04
CA ILE A 158 -12.45 -11.31 4.12
C ILE A 158 -12.28 -12.78 3.69
N ARG A 159 -13.23 -13.32 2.91
CA ARG A 159 -13.33 -14.74 2.52
C ARG A 159 -12.56 -15.16 1.27
N ASN A 160 -12.06 -14.26 0.41
CA ASN A 160 -11.45 -14.64 -0.89
C ASN A 160 -9.95 -14.30 -1.02
N ASN A 161 -9.26 -14.00 0.08
CA ASN A 161 -7.86 -13.54 0.01
C ASN A 161 -6.80 -14.65 -0.11
N THR A 162 -7.16 -15.83 -0.62
CA THR A 162 -6.16 -16.89 -0.87
C THR A 162 -5.94 -17.02 -2.38
N PRO A 163 -4.84 -16.48 -2.93
CA PRO A 163 -4.42 -16.79 -4.29
C PRO A 163 -4.38 -18.30 -4.51
N ASP A 164 -4.68 -18.76 -5.73
CA ASP A 164 -4.80 -20.19 -6.05
C ASP A 164 -3.53 -21.03 -5.77
N GLY A 165 -2.37 -20.38 -5.59
CA GLY A 165 -1.09 -21.00 -5.19
C GLY A 165 -0.76 -20.96 -3.69
N LEU A 166 -1.63 -20.39 -2.84
CA LEU A 166 -1.49 -20.34 -1.37
C LEU A 166 -2.53 -21.20 -0.66
N ARG A 167 -3.18 -22.12 -1.38
CA ARG A 167 -4.31 -22.91 -0.87
C ARG A 167 -3.89 -23.87 0.25
N PRO A 168 -4.72 -24.06 1.30
CA PRO A 168 -4.40 -24.88 2.48
C PRO A 168 -3.94 -26.30 2.19
N SER A 169 -4.41 -26.90 1.09
CA SER A 169 -4.09 -28.28 0.69
C SER A 169 -2.64 -28.46 0.21
N GLN A 170 -1.90 -27.37 -0.02
CA GLN A 170 -0.54 -27.38 -0.57
C GLN A 170 0.54 -27.11 0.48
N HIS A 171 0.16 -26.79 1.73
CA HIS A 171 1.12 -26.40 2.77
C HIS A 171 0.92 -27.21 4.06
N GLN A 172 2.03 -27.70 4.63
CA GLN A 172 2.02 -28.41 5.91
C GLN A 172 1.47 -27.48 7.01
N ASN A 173 0.46 -27.97 7.75
CA ASN A 173 -0.16 -27.30 8.90
C ASN A 173 -0.85 -25.95 8.62
N GLY A 174 -1.15 -25.60 7.36
CA GLY A 174 -1.82 -24.34 7.01
C GLY A 174 -0.97 -23.09 7.25
N LEU A 175 0.36 -23.25 7.17
CA LEU A 175 1.35 -22.17 7.26
C LEU A 175 1.99 -21.96 5.88
N TRP A 176 2.17 -20.71 5.45
CA TRP A 176 2.96 -20.39 4.25
C TRP A 176 4.05 -19.38 4.57
N LYS A 177 5.14 -19.44 3.80
CA LYS A 177 6.25 -18.48 3.89
C LYS A 177 5.85 -17.22 3.14
N ASP A 178 5.97 -16.09 3.82
CA ASP A 178 5.62 -14.79 3.25
C ASP A 178 6.88 -13.93 3.11
N TYR A 179 7.00 -13.23 2.00
CA TYR A 179 8.12 -12.34 1.72
C TYR A 179 7.60 -11.03 1.14
N ILE A 180 8.10 -9.94 1.70
CA ILE A 180 7.70 -8.59 1.33
C ILE A 180 8.93 -7.70 1.16
N ILE A 181 8.82 -6.70 0.29
CA ILE A 181 9.75 -5.58 0.19
C ILE A 181 9.04 -4.37 0.79
N ASN A 182 9.65 -3.75 1.79
CA ASN A 182 9.25 -2.44 2.25
C ASN A 182 10.14 -1.37 1.63
N VAL A 183 9.53 -0.24 1.31
CA VAL A 183 10.20 0.91 0.72
C VAL A 183 9.83 2.13 1.52
N VAL A 184 10.83 2.88 2.01
CA VAL A 184 10.68 4.26 2.49
C VAL A 184 11.37 5.16 1.47
N TYR A 185 10.68 6.16 0.94
CA TYR A 185 11.16 6.98 -0.16
C TYR A 185 10.78 8.45 0.01
N ASP A 186 11.56 9.35 -0.60
CA ASP A 186 11.28 10.78 -0.63
C ASP A 186 10.55 11.11 -1.93
N ARG A 187 9.23 11.34 -1.87
CA ARG A 187 8.40 11.71 -3.04
C ARG A 187 8.96 12.93 -3.79
N TYR A 188 9.72 13.79 -3.10
CA TYR A 188 10.29 15.02 -3.66
C TYR A 188 11.75 14.86 -4.11
N ALA A 189 12.30 13.64 -4.16
CA ALA A 189 13.68 13.36 -4.57
C ALA A 189 14.06 13.96 -5.93
N LEU A 190 13.10 14.03 -6.87
CA LEU A 190 13.28 14.66 -8.19
C LEU A 190 12.51 15.98 -8.30
N ASP A 191 12.56 16.79 -7.25
CA ASP A 191 11.90 18.11 -7.21
C ASP A 191 10.38 17.98 -7.45
N GLY A 192 9.80 16.90 -6.90
CA GLY A 192 8.40 16.51 -7.01
C GLY A 192 7.98 15.86 -8.33
N LEU A 193 8.90 15.68 -9.29
CA LEU A 193 8.62 14.90 -10.50
C LEU A 193 8.41 13.43 -10.14
N SER A 194 7.43 12.80 -10.79
CA SER A 194 7.16 11.38 -10.63
C SER A 194 8.36 10.52 -11.03
N TYR A 195 8.47 9.37 -10.36
CA TYR A 195 9.45 8.33 -10.68
C TYR A 195 8.94 6.97 -10.22
N THR A 196 9.51 5.91 -10.79
CA THR A 196 9.15 4.53 -10.47
C THR A 196 10.34 3.80 -9.87
N ILE A 197 10.15 3.13 -8.75
CA ILE A 197 11.11 2.16 -8.21
C ILE A 197 10.67 0.78 -8.70
N GLN A 198 11.42 0.20 -9.63
CA GLN A 198 11.07 -1.07 -10.28
C GLN A 198 11.86 -2.22 -9.66
N PHE A 199 11.18 -3.31 -9.30
CA PHE A 199 11.76 -4.50 -8.68
C PHE A 199 11.75 -5.68 -9.63
N PHE A 200 12.84 -6.45 -9.61
CA PHE A 200 13.07 -7.58 -10.49
C PHE A 200 13.64 -8.76 -9.70
N ILE A 201 13.15 -9.94 -10.02
CA ILE A 201 13.62 -11.23 -9.53
C ILE A 201 13.74 -12.21 -10.69
N GLY A 202 14.94 -12.78 -10.79
CA GLY A 202 15.33 -13.74 -11.81
C GLY A 202 16.77 -13.48 -12.25
N GLY A 203 17.44 -14.47 -12.81
CA GLY A 203 18.84 -14.38 -13.18
C GLY A 203 19.38 -15.77 -13.50
N PRO A 204 20.47 -15.84 -14.26
CA PRO A 204 21.06 -17.12 -14.60
C PRO A 204 21.56 -17.84 -13.32
N PRO A 205 21.42 -19.18 -13.26
CA PRO A 205 21.95 -19.95 -12.13
C PRO A 205 23.45 -19.67 -11.96
N GLY A 206 23.87 -19.36 -10.73
CA GLY A 206 25.29 -19.20 -10.38
C GLY A 206 25.85 -17.78 -10.50
N GLU A 207 25.13 -16.81 -11.05
CA GLU A 207 25.56 -15.40 -11.09
C GLU A 207 24.91 -14.57 -9.97
N ASP A 208 25.60 -13.51 -9.52
CA ASP A 208 25.08 -12.54 -8.54
C ASP A 208 24.54 -11.28 -9.24
N THR A 209 23.68 -11.48 -10.24
CA THR A 209 23.05 -10.41 -11.03
C THR A 209 21.66 -10.81 -11.51
N THR A 210 20.82 -9.82 -11.75
CA THR A 210 19.50 -9.99 -12.38
C THR A 210 19.45 -9.14 -13.63
N ASN A 211 18.98 -9.74 -14.72
CA ASN A 211 18.68 -8.98 -15.91
C ASN A 211 17.42 -8.16 -15.69
N PHE A 212 17.46 -6.87 -16.02
CA PHE A 212 16.32 -5.95 -15.98
C PHE A 212 15.35 -6.17 -17.14
N GLU A 213 14.98 -7.42 -17.34
CA GLU A 213 14.08 -7.87 -18.40
C GLU A 213 12.64 -7.98 -17.89
N LYS A 214 11.68 -7.82 -18.81
CA LYS A 214 10.24 -7.83 -18.49
C LYS A 214 9.80 -9.09 -17.77
N HIS A 215 10.38 -10.25 -18.09
CA HIS A 215 10.03 -11.53 -17.47
C HIS A 215 10.51 -11.63 -16.00
N ASN A 216 11.54 -10.87 -15.62
CA ASN A 216 12.05 -10.80 -14.25
C ASN A 216 11.30 -9.76 -13.40
N TYR A 217 10.51 -8.88 -14.00
CA TYR A 217 9.76 -7.86 -13.28
C TYR A 217 8.78 -8.47 -12.26
N VAL A 218 8.79 -7.99 -11.02
CA VAL A 218 7.90 -8.46 -9.94
C VAL A 218 6.98 -7.37 -9.38
N GLY A 219 7.31 -6.09 -9.59
CA GLY A 219 6.44 -5.01 -9.11
C GLY A 219 7.15 -3.68 -9.06
N HIS A 220 6.42 -2.66 -8.62
CA HIS A 220 6.97 -1.32 -8.46
C HIS A 220 6.29 -0.52 -7.35
N VAL A 221 6.93 0.60 -7.05
CA VAL A 221 6.36 1.72 -6.31
C VAL A 221 6.39 2.94 -7.22
N TYR A 222 5.23 3.55 -7.46
CA TYR A 222 5.13 4.80 -8.19
C TYR A 222 5.04 6.00 -7.24
N SER A 223 5.98 6.94 -7.36
CA SER A 223 5.93 8.23 -6.69
C SER A 223 5.05 9.17 -7.50
N PHE A 224 3.74 9.16 -7.27
CA PHE A 224 2.81 10.02 -7.99
C PHE A 224 2.92 11.47 -7.47
N GLY A 225 3.72 12.28 -8.16
CA GLY A 225 4.04 13.65 -7.75
C GLY A 225 3.62 14.67 -8.80
N GLY A 226 3.14 15.83 -8.36
CA GLY A 226 2.66 16.89 -9.25
C GLY A 226 3.67 17.95 -9.64
N ARG A 227 4.97 17.67 -9.47
CA ARG A 227 6.10 18.61 -9.63
C ARG A 227 6.01 19.77 -8.63
N HIS A 228 7.14 20.19 -8.07
CA HIS A 228 7.18 21.41 -7.28
C HIS A 228 7.04 22.62 -8.24
N SER A 229 5.81 23.04 -8.53
CA SER A 229 5.61 24.24 -9.35
C SER A 229 5.96 25.48 -8.54
N THR A 230 6.87 26.29 -9.06
CA THR A 230 7.13 27.66 -8.58
C THR A 230 6.04 28.66 -9.03
N SER A 231 5.00 28.22 -9.73
CA SER A 231 3.87 29.06 -10.15
C SER A 231 2.85 29.26 -9.03
N GLU A 232 2.12 30.37 -9.08
CA GLU A 232 0.85 30.53 -8.33
C GLU A 232 -0.07 29.35 -8.69
N GLY A 233 -0.53 28.60 -7.69
CA GLY A 233 -1.36 27.39 -7.85
C GLY A 233 -0.76 26.07 -7.35
N SER A 234 0.44 26.05 -6.77
CA SER A 234 1.00 24.84 -6.16
C SER A 234 0.29 24.42 -4.87
N CYS A 235 0.14 23.11 -4.66
CA CYS A 235 -0.43 22.50 -3.46
C CYS A 235 0.35 22.91 -2.20
N LYS A 236 -0.28 23.72 -1.32
CA LYS A 236 0.34 24.25 -0.08
C LYS A 236 0.84 23.13 0.84
N ASN A 237 0.01 22.11 1.06
CA ASN A 237 0.36 20.95 1.88
C ASN A 237 1.61 20.24 1.31
N CYS A 238 1.65 20.01 0.00
CA CYS A 238 2.77 19.37 -0.69
C CYS A 238 4.08 20.15 -0.51
N LYS A 239 4.03 21.48 -0.56
CA LYS A 239 5.19 22.35 -0.29
C LYS A 239 5.66 22.23 1.16
N GLY A 240 4.73 22.28 2.12
CA GLY A 240 5.05 22.11 3.54
C GLY A 240 5.67 20.74 3.84
N GLN A 241 5.14 19.68 3.24
CA GLN A 241 5.70 18.33 3.35
C GLN A 241 7.11 18.23 2.76
N ALA A 242 7.35 18.84 1.59
CA ALA A 242 8.67 18.86 0.96
C ALA A 242 9.70 19.61 1.82
N GLU A 243 9.35 20.80 2.33
CA GLU A 243 10.20 21.60 3.22
C GLU A 243 10.53 20.87 4.52
N ALA A 244 9.54 20.17 5.08
CA ALA A 244 9.72 19.35 6.27
C ALA A 244 10.29 17.95 5.99
N GLN A 245 10.65 17.66 4.75
CA GLN A 245 11.28 16.41 4.34
C GLN A 245 10.47 15.15 4.71
N VAL A 246 9.15 15.24 4.60
CA VAL A 246 8.24 14.11 4.84
C VAL A 246 8.56 12.98 3.87
N LEU A 247 8.68 11.77 4.42
CA LEU A 247 8.90 10.56 3.65
C LEU A 247 7.58 9.86 3.36
N SER A 248 7.60 9.00 2.35
CA SER A 248 6.52 8.09 1.99
C SER A 248 6.96 6.64 2.20
N CYS A 249 6.01 5.72 2.40
CA CYS A 249 6.25 4.29 2.50
C CYS A 249 5.32 3.48 1.60
N ALA A 250 5.81 2.31 1.17
CA ALA A 250 5.12 1.38 0.29
C ALA A 250 5.60 -0.06 0.53
N GLN A 251 4.80 -1.04 0.12
CA GLN A 251 5.13 -2.47 0.23
C GLN A 251 4.86 -3.21 -1.08
N VAL A 252 5.83 -4.00 -1.53
CA VAL A 252 5.70 -4.88 -2.70
C VAL A 252 5.72 -6.33 -2.22
N THR A 253 4.71 -7.11 -2.60
CA THR A 253 4.60 -8.53 -2.23
C THR A 253 5.50 -9.40 -3.12
N LEU A 254 6.31 -10.28 -2.53
CA LEU A 254 7.16 -11.21 -3.28
C LEU A 254 6.61 -12.64 -3.32
N THR A 255 5.79 -13.02 -2.34
CA THR A 255 5.36 -14.41 -2.10
C THR A 255 4.83 -15.11 -3.35
N ILE A 256 3.88 -14.50 -4.07
CA ILE A 256 3.30 -15.09 -5.28
C ILE A 256 4.36 -15.25 -6.39
N HIS A 257 5.25 -14.28 -6.55
CA HIS A 257 6.33 -14.35 -7.54
C HIS A 257 7.33 -15.45 -7.19
N LEU A 258 7.63 -15.64 -5.91
CA LEU A 258 8.55 -16.66 -5.44
C LEU A 258 7.99 -18.07 -5.63
N LEU A 259 6.73 -18.31 -5.27
CA LEU A 259 6.06 -19.62 -5.40
C LEU A 259 6.18 -20.24 -6.80
N HIS A 260 6.19 -19.40 -7.85
CA HIS A 260 6.30 -19.87 -9.22
C HIS A 260 7.73 -19.86 -9.75
N ARG A 261 8.54 -18.85 -9.39
CA ARG A 261 9.84 -18.61 -10.06
C ARG A 261 11.02 -19.35 -9.46
N ILE A 262 10.97 -19.69 -8.17
CA ILE A 262 12.14 -20.27 -7.51
C ILE A 262 12.17 -21.79 -7.57
N ARG A 263 11.13 -22.44 -8.09
CA ARG A 263 11.00 -23.91 -8.03
C ARG A 263 12.20 -24.64 -8.64
N ASP A 264 12.79 -24.08 -9.68
CA ASP A 264 13.96 -24.66 -10.37
C ASP A 264 15.28 -24.39 -9.62
N TYR A 265 15.30 -23.45 -8.69
CA TYR A 265 16.49 -22.97 -7.96
C TYR A 265 16.51 -23.37 -6.48
N VAL A 266 15.33 -23.39 -5.86
CA VAL A 266 15.08 -23.72 -4.46
C VAL A 266 13.91 -24.71 -4.38
N PRO A 267 14.11 -25.99 -4.76
CA PRO A 267 13.02 -26.96 -4.91
C PRO A 267 12.24 -27.19 -3.62
N ASP A 268 12.93 -27.13 -2.47
CA ASP A 268 12.38 -27.32 -1.13
C ASP A 268 11.71 -26.06 -0.56
N HIS A 269 11.85 -24.92 -1.25
CA HIS A 269 11.41 -23.60 -0.79
C HIS A 269 11.90 -23.30 0.65
N SER A 270 13.09 -23.78 1.05
CA SER A 270 13.70 -23.52 2.37
C SER A 270 13.86 -22.02 2.62
N PHE A 271 13.82 -21.59 3.89
CA PHE A 271 13.97 -20.16 4.19
C PHE A 271 15.36 -19.69 3.74
N GLU A 272 16.37 -20.48 4.06
CA GLU A 272 17.77 -20.28 3.72
C GLU A 272 17.97 -20.22 2.20
N GLY A 273 17.40 -21.17 1.45
CA GLY A 273 17.49 -21.20 0.00
C GLY A 273 16.80 -20.01 -0.66
N VAL A 274 15.60 -19.62 -0.19
CA VAL A 274 14.88 -18.44 -0.70
C VAL A 274 15.67 -17.17 -0.39
N GLU A 275 16.20 -17.03 0.81
CA GLU A 275 16.99 -15.87 1.23
C GLU A 275 18.27 -15.72 0.43
N GLU A 276 18.98 -16.83 0.18
CA GLU A 276 20.14 -16.84 -0.69
C GLU A 276 19.76 -16.47 -2.14
N TYR A 277 18.65 -17.01 -2.64
CA TYR A 277 18.12 -16.67 -3.95
C TYR A 277 17.80 -15.17 -4.06
N LEU A 278 17.10 -14.61 -3.08
CA LEU A 278 16.79 -13.18 -3.01
C LEU A 278 18.06 -12.32 -2.92
N ARG A 279 19.04 -12.74 -2.12
CA ARG A 279 20.34 -12.06 -2.02
C ARG A 279 21.00 -11.96 -3.40
N ARG A 280 21.05 -13.07 -4.13
CA ARG A 280 21.68 -13.15 -5.46
C ARG A 280 20.88 -12.45 -6.55
N TYR A 281 19.55 -12.56 -6.54
CA TYR A 281 18.71 -12.24 -7.70
C TYR A 281 17.60 -11.21 -7.46
N LEU A 282 17.49 -10.60 -6.28
CA LEU A 282 16.65 -9.41 -6.14
C LEU A 282 17.45 -8.18 -6.55
N ARG A 283 16.98 -7.47 -7.58
CA ARG A 283 17.53 -6.19 -8.02
C ARG A 283 16.41 -5.18 -8.21
N TRP A 284 16.78 -3.91 -8.16
CA TRP A 284 15.87 -2.81 -8.43
C TRP A 284 16.59 -1.66 -9.11
N ARG A 285 15.81 -0.80 -9.74
CA ARG A 285 16.30 0.45 -10.34
C ARG A 285 15.26 1.54 -10.17
N VAL A 286 15.72 2.78 -10.17
CA VAL A 286 14.84 3.95 -10.21
C VAL A 286 14.76 4.46 -11.64
N VAL A 287 13.55 4.67 -12.13
CA VAL A 287 13.27 5.17 -13.47
C VAL A 287 12.52 6.49 -13.35
N LYS A 288 13.05 7.55 -13.95
CA LYS A 288 12.39 8.85 -13.98
C LYS A 288 11.12 8.78 -14.83
N TYR A 289 10.20 9.71 -14.62
CA TYR A 289 9.17 10.00 -15.62
C TYR A 289 9.83 10.29 -16.98
N GLY A 290 9.41 9.57 -18.02
CA GLY A 290 10.05 9.57 -19.34
C GLY A 290 10.89 8.32 -19.64
N GLY A 291 11.12 7.43 -18.66
CA GLY A 291 11.78 6.13 -18.90
C GLY A 291 13.30 6.11 -18.68
N GLU A 292 13.93 7.25 -18.37
CA GLU A 292 15.37 7.29 -18.10
C GLU A 292 15.70 6.61 -16.76
N VAL A 293 16.59 5.61 -16.79
CA VAL A 293 17.11 4.97 -15.58
C VAL A 293 18.07 5.93 -14.87
N VAL A 294 17.88 6.13 -13.57
CA VAL A 294 18.75 6.96 -12.75
C VAL A 294 20.15 6.33 -12.65
N SER A 295 21.19 7.10 -13.00
CA SER A 295 22.60 6.67 -12.88
C SER A 295 23.03 6.51 -11.41
N GLU A 296 24.18 5.87 -11.18
CA GLU A 296 24.71 5.69 -9.82
C GLU A 296 25.00 7.04 -9.12
N GLU A 297 25.54 8.02 -9.84
CA GLU A 297 25.77 9.37 -9.32
C GLU A 297 24.45 10.09 -9.04
N GLY A 298 23.47 9.93 -9.93
CA GLY A 298 22.11 10.45 -9.75
C GLY A 298 21.47 9.87 -8.49
N PHE A 299 21.63 8.58 -8.27
CA PHE A 299 21.14 7.87 -7.10
C PHE A 299 21.78 8.43 -5.82
N LYS A 300 23.12 8.48 -5.75
CA LYS A 300 23.87 9.01 -4.59
C LYS A 300 23.46 10.44 -4.24
N ARG A 301 23.17 11.27 -5.24
CA ARG A 301 22.83 12.69 -5.06
C ARG A 301 21.38 12.91 -4.63
N LYS A 302 20.42 12.23 -5.25
CA LYS A 302 18.98 12.54 -5.11
C LYS A 302 18.19 11.54 -4.28
N PHE A 303 18.70 10.33 -4.09
CA PHE A 303 17.98 9.22 -3.43
C PHE A 303 18.66 8.75 -2.14
N SER A 304 19.36 9.64 -1.43
CA SER A 304 20.05 9.31 -0.17
C SER A 304 19.11 8.87 0.97
N LYS A 305 17.82 9.24 0.88
CA LYS A 305 16.78 8.85 1.86
C LYS A 305 16.00 7.59 1.49
N LEU A 306 16.23 7.03 0.29
CA LEU A 306 15.58 5.80 -0.13
C LEU A 306 16.09 4.64 0.73
N GLN A 307 15.17 3.93 1.38
CA GLN A 307 15.44 2.74 2.16
C GLN A 307 14.57 1.59 1.65
N ILE A 308 15.21 0.48 1.31
CA ILE A 308 14.57 -0.74 0.83
C ILE A 308 14.99 -1.86 1.78
N SER A 309 14.01 -2.52 2.37
CA SER A 309 14.21 -3.69 3.23
C SER A 309 13.37 -4.87 2.72
N VAL A 310 13.90 -6.07 2.91
CA VAL A 310 13.16 -7.31 2.67
C VAL A 310 12.85 -7.93 4.01
N LEU A 311 11.62 -8.40 4.19
CA LEU A 311 11.20 -9.11 5.38
C LEU A 311 10.64 -10.47 4.98
N ARG A 312 10.93 -11.48 5.80
CA ARG A 312 10.21 -12.75 5.77
C ARG A 312 9.20 -12.78 6.90
N GLY A 313 8.07 -13.44 6.69
CA GLY A 313 7.09 -13.75 7.71
C GLY A 313 6.54 -15.16 7.52
N THR A 314 5.68 -15.57 8.43
CA THR A 314 4.86 -16.77 8.24
C THR A 314 3.39 -16.36 8.27
N GLY A 315 2.66 -16.73 7.22
CA GLY A 315 1.21 -16.58 7.19
C GLY A 315 0.53 -17.82 7.78
N ARG A 316 -0.61 -17.64 8.45
CA ARG A 316 -1.36 -18.72 9.08
C ARG A 316 -2.85 -18.67 8.71
N ILE A 317 -3.44 -19.82 8.42
CA ILE A 317 -4.91 -19.94 8.25
C ILE A 317 -5.54 -20.21 9.62
N LYS A 318 -6.56 -19.42 10.03
CA LYS A 318 -7.28 -19.64 11.30
C LYS A 318 -7.99 -21.03 11.27
N PRO A 319 -7.80 -21.91 12.27
CA PRO A 319 -8.30 -23.29 12.24
C PRO A 319 -9.83 -23.47 12.15
N GLY A 320 -10.64 -22.43 12.44
CA GLY A 320 -12.11 -22.49 12.36
C GLY A 320 -12.68 -22.34 10.96
N ASN A 321 -11.87 -21.92 9.98
CA ASN A 321 -12.28 -21.71 8.59
C ASN A 321 -11.75 -22.79 7.64
N ALA A 322 -11.23 -23.90 8.18
CA ALA A 322 -10.69 -25.00 7.39
C ALA A 322 -11.75 -25.76 6.57
N GLN A 323 -13.04 -25.61 6.89
CA GLN A 323 -14.16 -26.20 6.12
C GLN A 323 -14.88 -25.21 5.19
N SER A 324 -14.61 -23.91 5.34
CA SER A 324 -15.14 -22.85 4.47
C SER A 324 -13.97 -22.14 3.81
N ALA A 325 -13.64 -22.51 2.58
CA ALA A 325 -12.54 -21.92 1.83
C ALA A 325 -12.52 -20.39 1.95
N GLY A 326 -11.52 -19.86 2.67
CA GLY A 326 -10.89 -18.61 2.27
C GLY A 326 -10.76 -17.46 3.28
N SER A 327 -10.94 -17.67 4.59
CA SER A 327 -10.42 -16.67 5.55
C SER A 327 -8.93 -16.91 5.83
N VAL A 328 -8.09 -16.32 4.99
CA VAL A 328 -6.69 -16.02 5.33
C VAL A 328 -6.70 -14.72 6.13
N SER A 329 -6.97 -14.84 7.44
CA SER A 329 -6.51 -13.80 8.36
C SER A 329 -4.99 -13.95 8.39
N SER A 330 -4.28 -13.12 7.62
CA SER A 330 -2.84 -12.94 7.78
C SER A 330 -2.58 -12.27 9.13
N LEU A 331 -2.78 -13.03 10.21
CA LEU A 331 -2.08 -12.81 11.46
C LEU A 331 -0.61 -13.03 11.10
N HIS A 332 0.06 -11.95 10.71
CA HIS A 332 1.49 -11.97 10.45
C HIS A 332 2.14 -12.39 11.76
N SER A 333 2.63 -13.63 11.82
CA SER A 333 3.57 -14.00 12.87
C SER A 333 4.90 -13.33 12.48
N GLU A 334 5.38 -12.45 13.36
CA GLU A 334 6.79 -12.04 13.47
C GLU A 334 7.52 -11.90 12.12
N CYS A 335 7.35 -10.77 11.44
CA CYS A 335 8.16 -10.48 10.27
C CYS A 335 9.61 -10.19 10.69
N VAL A 336 10.54 -10.97 10.15
CA VAL A 336 11.98 -10.86 10.41
C VAL A 336 12.64 -10.11 9.24
N PRO A 337 13.32 -8.97 9.49
CA PRO A 337 14.12 -8.31 8.47
C PRO A 337 15.25 -9.19 7.95
N LEU A 338 15.54 -9.08 6.66
CA LEU A 338 16.59 -9.82 5.94
C LEU A 338 17.63 -8.83 5.39
N PRO A 339 18.46 -8.21 6.25
CA PRO A 339 19.37 -7.14 5.86
C PRO A 339 20.38 -7.58 4.79
N GLU A 340 20.84 -8.83 4.85
CA GLU A 340 21.79 -9.41 3.87
C GLU A 340 21.25 -9.42 2.44
N VAL A 341 19.92 -9.48 2.26
CA VAL A 341 19.31 -9.45 0.91
C VAL A 341 19.48 -8.08 0.26
N THR A 342 19.51 -7.02 1.05
CA THR A 342 19.58 -5.63 0.58
C THR A 342 20.96 -5.00 0.78
N TYR A 343 21.82 -5.61 1.59
CA TYR A 343 23.14 -5.10 1.93
C TYR A 343 23.99 -4.84 0.68
N GLY A 344 24.69 -3.70 0.66
CA GLY A 344 25.55 -3.29 -0.46
C GLY A 344 24.81 -2.84 -1.72
N LYS A 345 23.48 -2.95 -1.79
CA LYS A 345 22.67 -2.53 -2.95
C LYS A 345 22.19 -1.08 -2.77
N PRO A 346 21.91 -0.33 -3.87
CA PRO A 346 21.48 1.06 -3.80
C PRO A 346 20.24 1.26 -2.92
N GLY A 347 20.36 2.00 -1.82
CA GLY A 347 19.24 2.26 -0.90
C GLY A 347 18.83 1.06 -0.03
N GLY A 348 19.62 -0.04 -0.01
CA GLY A 348 19.35 -1.16 0.87
C GLY A 348 19.53 -0.82 2.35
N LEU A 349 18.69 -1.40 3.22
CA LEU A 349 18.82 -1.24 4.67
C LEU A 349 20.19 -1.78 5.13
N ARG A 350 20.90 -0.98 5.93
CA ARG A 350 22.21 -1.36 6.48
C ARG A 350 22.05 -2.22 7.74
N LEU A 351 22.99 -3.16 7.93
CA LEU A 351 23.02 -4.09 9.07
C LEU A 351 23.06 -3.38 10.44
N ASP A 352 23.68 -2.19 10.53
CA ASP A 352 23.78 -1.36 11.74
C ASP A 352 22.49 -0.60 12.09
N LYS A 353 21.48 -0.65 11.22
CA LYS A 353 20.16 -0.02 11.40
C LYS A 353 19.01 -1.01 11.41
N ALA A 354 19.28 -2.31 11.36
CA ALA A 354 18.24 -3.31 11.56
C ALA A 354 17.85 -3.31 13.06
N PRO A 355 16.57 -3.10 13.41
CA PRO A 355 16.17 -3.13 14.81
C PRO A 355 16.44 -4.53 15.38
N GLU A 356 17.32 -4.61 16.38
CA GLU A 356 17.46 -5.77 17.27
C GLU A 356 16.19 -5.87 18.12
N ASN A 357 15.09 -6.38 17.58
CA ASN A 357 13.90 -6.70 18.36
C ASN A 357 13.40 -8.08 17.97
N SER A 358 13.88 -9.09 18.68
CA SER A 358 13.46 -10.49 18.62
C SER A 358 12.32 -10.82 19.58
N GLU A 359 11.48 -9.84 19.98
CA GLU A 359 10.32 -10.11 20.84
C GLU A 359 8.97 -9.79 20.15
N PRO A 360 7.96 -10.67 20.31
CA PRO A 360 6.68 -10.55 19.62
C PRO A 360 5.82 -9.42 20.17
N PHE A 361 5.56 -8.42 19.33
CA PHE A 361 4.53 -7.40 19.60
C PHE A 361 3.18 -7.85 19.01
N ILE A 362 2.31 -8.39 19.87
CA ILE A 362 0.88 -8.06 20.03
C ILE A 362 0.27 -9.07 21.02
N SER A 363 -0.17 -8.59 22.20
CA SER A 363 -1.09 -9.33 23.05
C SER A 363 -2.51 -9.21 22.50
N GLN A 364 -3.16 -10.34 22.20
CA GLN A 364 -4.55 -10.36 21.75
C GLN A 364 -5.48 -9.93 22.90
N ASN A 365 -6.05 -8.73 22.82
CA ASN A 365 -7.23 -8.39 23.62
C ASN A 365 -8.47 -9.06 22.99
N LYS A 366 -8.80 -10.24 23.50
CA LYS A 366 -10.09 -10.92 23.27
C LYS A 366 -11.20 -10.15 23.98
N SER A 367 -11.74 -9.09 23.38
CA SER A 367 -13.10 -8.57 23.64
C SER A 367 -13.35 -7.28 22.87
N ALA A 368 -14.10 -7.33 21.77
CA ALA A 368 -15.05 -6.27 21.35
C ALA A 368 -15.66 -6.62 19.98
N VAL A 369 -16.61 -7.56 19.96
CA VAL A 369 -17.58 -7.63 18.86
C VAL A 369 -18.80 -6.83 19.32
N GLN A 370 -19.08 -5.71 18.67
CA GLN A 370 -20.42 -5.13 18.67
C GLN A 370 -21.03 -5.27 17.27
N PRO A 371 -22.34 -5.54 17.17
CA PRO A 371 -23.01 -5.73 15.88
C PRO A 371 -23.01 -4.45 15.04
N LEU A 372 -23.04 -4.63 13.71
CA LEU A 372 -23.17 -3.56 12.72
C LEU A 372 -24.36 -2.62 13.04
N PRO A 373 -24.28 -1.33 12.67
CA PRO A 373 -25.39 -0.40 12.78
C PRO A 373 -26.67 -0.93 12.10
N THR A 374 -27.80 -0.86 12.80
CA THR A 374 -29.04 -1.58 12.48
C THR A 374 -29.96 -0.86 11.48
N ARG A 375 -29.49 0.17 10.76
CA ARG A 375 -30.28 0.80 9.68
C ARG A 375 -30.03 0.09 8.36
N LEU A 376 -30.54 -1.14 8.27
CA LEU A 376 -30.86 -1.76 6.99
C LEU A 376 -32.23 -1.22 6.54
N PRO A 377 -32.36 -0.59 5.36
CA PRO A 377 -33.68 -0.37 4.76
C PRO A 377 -34.38 -1.71 4.58
N GLN A 378 -35.68 -1.74 4.85
CA GLN A 378 -36.55 -2.89 4.59
C GLN A 378 -36.27 -3.46 3.20
N GLN A 379 -36.18 -4.79 3.11
CA GLN A 379 -36.13 -5.55 1.86
C GLN A 379 -37.12 -4.95 0.84
N ALA A 380 -36.60 -4.18 -0.11
CA ALA A 380 -37.30 -3.98 -1.36
C ALA A 380 -37.25 -5.34 -2.08
N LYS A 381 -38.41 -6.00 -2.18
CA LYS A 381 -38.59 -7.19 -3.02
C LYS A 381 -38.30 -6.79 -4.46
N TYR A 382 -37.12 -7.10 -4.94
CA TYR A 382 -36.83 -7.10 -6.37
C TYR A 382 -36.88 -8.54 -6.85
N ASP A 383 -37.82 -8.82 -7.76
CA ASP A 383 -37.92 -10.09 -8.47
C ASP A 383 -36.65 -10.27 -9.33
N LEU A 384 -35.80 -11.20 -8.90
CA LEU A 384 -34.63 -11.64 -9.66
C LEU A 384 -35.09 -12.34 -10.94
N TYR A 385 -34.97 -11.69 -12.08
CA TYR A 385 -35.02 -12.38 -13.37
C TYR A 385 -33.69 -13.15 -13.58
N PRO A 386 -33.73 -14.45 -13.88
CA PRO A 386 -32.51 -15.22 -14.15
C PRO A 386 -31.86 -14.75 -15.46
N LEU A 387 -30.60 -14.32 -15.36
CA LEU A 387 -29.69 -14.06 -16.48
C LEU A 387 -29.30 -15.38 -17.17
N THR A 388 -30.24 -15.94 -17.91
CA THR A 388 -29.98 -16.95 -18.94
C THR A 388 -30.69 -16.50 -20.20
N ASN A 389 -29.93 -15.85 -21.10
CA ASN A 389 -30.18 -15.61 -22.53
C ASN A 389 -29.86 -14.16 -22.92
N LEU A 390 -28.58 -13.85 -23.10
CA LEU A 390 -28.16 -12.81 -24.03
C LEU A 390 -27.12 -13.43 -24.97
N VAL A 391 -27.64 -13.97 -26.07
CA VAL A 391 -26.88 -14.25 -27.30
C VAL A 391 -26.74 -12.92 -28.02
N TYR A 392 -25.50 -12.54 -28.34
CA TYR A 392 -25.15 -11.36 -29.14
C TYR A 392 -25.85 -11.38 -30.51
N PRO A 393 -26.33 -10.24 -31.02
CA PRO A 393 -26.21 -9.89 -32.43
C PRO A 393 -24.85 -9.28 -32.75
#